data_AF-A0A8P4GRS4-F1
#
_entry.id   AF-A0A8P4GRS4-F1
#
_cell.length_a   1.000
_cell.length_b   1.000
_cell.length_c   1.000
_cell.angle_alpha   90.00
_cell.angle_beta   90.00
_cell.angle_gamma   90.00
#
_symmetry.space_group_name_H-M   'P 1'
#
loop_
_entity.id
_entity.type
_entity.pdbx_description
1 polymer ?
#
loop_
_entity_poly.entity_id
_entity_poly.type
_entity_poly.pdbx_seq_one_letter_code
_entity_poly.pdbx_strand_id
1 'polypeptide(L)'
;MLCADCSCVVCVCVCVCVCMGIAIGFLIPPILVPNVDDMNELAHHIRIMFYISAGVATLIFILVVIVFQEKPEIPPTQAQAQARNLSPDEYSYTASILRLLCNKPFMLLVVSYGLNVGCFYAVSTLLNRMIIEHYPGEEVNAGRIGLTIVIAGMVGSLICGIWLDKTKTYKQTTLAVYLLSLIGMLVYSFTLNLGHLWVVFLTAGVLGFFMTGYLPLGFEFAVELTYPESEGTSSGLLNCSAQIFGIIFTISQGKIIDKWGTLAGNIFLCIFLLIGTVMTGFIKSDLRRQKANLQAEVQTVSVSTSVCAT
;
A
#
# COMPACT_ATOMS: atom_id res chain seq x y z
N MET A 1 27.24 3.31 6.97
CA MET A 1 27.02 1.95 6.43
C MET A 1 26.14 1.12 7.36
N LEU A 2 26.36 1.09 8.69
CA LEU A 2 25.50 0.34 9.63
C LEU A 2 24.01 0.77 9.72
N CYS A 3 23.67 2.05 9.50
CA CYS A 3 22.24 2.47 9.52
C CYS A 3 21.42 1.93 8.34
N ALA A 4 22.05 1.69 7.18
CA ALA A 4 21.33 1.19 6.01
C ALA A 4 20.90 -0.27 6.17
N ASP A 5 21.76 -1.11 6.77
CA ASP A 5 21.44 -2.51 7.05
C ASP A 5 20.33 -2.65 8.10
N CYS A 6 20.33 -1.81 9.14
CA CYS A 6 19.30 -1.85 10.17
C CYS A 6 17.94 -1.37 9.64
N SER A 7 17.89 -0.30 8.84
CA SER A 7 16.65 0.16 8.20
C SER A 7 16.10 -0.85 7.19
N CYS A 8 16.96 -1.54 6.44
CA CYS A 8 16.55 -2.58 5.50
C CYS A 8 15.94 -3.78 6.24
N VAL A 9 16.58 -4.27 7.32
CA VAL A 9 16.06 -5.38 8.14
C VAL A 9 14.72 -5.03 8.80
N VAL A 10 14.58 -3.81 9.33
CA VAL A 10 13.31 -3.36 9.93
C VAL A 10 12.21 -3.21 8.87
N CYS A 11 12.53 -2.65 7.70
CA CYS A 11 11.58 -2.52 6.59
C CYS A 11 11.11 -3.89 6.09
N VAL A 12 12.04 -4.84 5.90
CA VAL A 12 11.73 -6.22 5.53
C VAL A 12 10.85 -6.88 6.59
N CYS A 13 11.19 -6.72 7.88
CA CYS A 13 10.42 -7.29 8.98
C CYS A 13 8.98 -6.74 9.02
N VAL A 14 8.82 -5.43 8.91
CA VAL A 14 7.49 -4.78 8.88
C VAL A 14 6.69 -5.25 7.66
N CYS A 15 7.31 -5.30 6.49
CA CYS A 15 6.64 -5.74 5.26
C CYS A 15 6.21 -7.21 5.35
N VAL A 16 7.07 -8.08 5.91
CA VAL A 16 6.75 -9.49 6.15
C VAL A 16 5.60 -9.63 7.13
N CYS A 17 5.60 -8.92 8.26
CA CYS A 17 4.52 -8.97 9.25
C CYS A 17 3.17 -8.53 8.68
N VAL A 18 3.15 -7.42 7.93
CA VAL A 18 1.92 -6.90 7.30
C VAL A 18 1.37 -7.90 6.29
N CYS A 19 2.21 -8.42 5.41
CA CYS A 19 1.76 -9.34 4.38
C CYS A 19 1.36 -10.71 4.95
N MET A 20 2.03 -11.17 6.01
CA MET A 20 1.65 -12.38 6.73
C MET A 20 0.28 -12.22 7.40
N GLY A 21 -0.01 -11.05 7.97
CA GLY A 21 -1.34 -10.72 8.50
C GLY A 21 -2.43 -10.76 7.42
N ILE A 22 -2.16 -10.17 6.25
CA ILE A 22 -3.11 -10.16 5.11
C ILE A 22 -3.32 -11.59 4.58
N ALA A 23 -2.26 -12.38 4.42
CA ALA A 23 -2.33 -13.77 3.96
C ALA A 23 -3.16 -14.64 4.91
N ILE A 24 -2.94 -14.50 6.22
CA ILE A 24 -3.74 -15.16 7.26
C ILE A 24 -5.20 -14.72 7.15
N GLY A 25 -5.46 -13.43 6.92
CA GLY A 25 -6.80 -12.89 6.71
C GLY A 25 -7.53 -13.42 5.48
N PHE A 26 -6.83 -13.88 4.44
CA PHE A 26 -7.45 -14.54 3.28
C PHE A 26 -7.76 -16.02 3.52
N LEU A 27 -7.01 -16.68 4.40
CA LEU A 27 -7.09 -18.12 4.61
C LEU A 27 -8.00 -18.51 5.77
N ILE A 28 -7.97 -17.74 6.87
CA ILE A 28 -8.75 -18.06 8.07
C ILE A 28 -10.25 -17.99 7.82
N PRO A 29 -10.82 -16.92 7.22
CA PRO A 29 -12.28 -16.81 7.11
C PRO A 29 -12.92 -17.95 6.29
N PRO A 30 -12.40 -18.37 5.12
CA PRO A 30 -12.97 -19.49 4.37
C PRO A 30 -12.85 -20.86 5.06
N ILE A 31 -11.80 -21.07 5.86
CA ILE A 31 -11.61 -22.35 6.59
C ILE A 31 -12.48 -22.40 7.83
N LEU A 32 -12.60 -21.28 8.55
CA LEU A 32 -13.31 -21.21 9.82
C LEU A 32 -14.81 -21.01 9.64
N VAL A 33 -15.25 -20.46 8.50
CA VAL A 33 -16.68 -20.27 8.16
C VAL A 33 -16.96 -21.02 6.85
N PRO A 34 -17.05 -22.36 6.89
CA PRO A 34 -17.50 -23.12 5.73
C PRO A 34 -18.95 -22.73 5.39
N ASN A 35 -19.29 -22.78 4.10
CA ASN A 35 -20.62 -22.45 3.61
C ASN A 35 -21.62 -23.52 4.07
N VAL A 36 -22.25 -23.28 5.23
CA VAL A 36 -23.30 -24.12 5.81
C VAL A 36 -24.66 -23.46 5.56
N ASP A 37 -25.62 -24.23 5.06
CA ASP A 37 -26.98 -23.75 4.76
C ASP A 37 -27.75 -23.29 6.02
N ASP A 38 -27.27 -23.68 7.20
CA ASP A 38 -27.92 -23.37 8.48
C ASP A 38 -27.40 -22.04 9.08
N MET A 39 -28.26 -21.03 9.09
CA MET A 39 -27.94 -19.66 9.51
C MET A 39 -27.43 -19.57 10.96
N ASN A 40 -27.83 -20.49 11.83
CA ASN A 40 -27.41 -20.52 13.22
C ASN A 40 -25.96 -21.02 13.38
N GLU A 41 -25.56 -22.01 12.59
CA GLU A 41 -24.19 -22.52 12.54
C GLU A 41 -23.24 -21.49 11.92
N LEU A 42 -23.66 -20.83 10.83
CA LEU A 42 -22.89 -19.74 10.21
C LEU A 42 -22.64 -18.60 11.21
N ALA A 43 -23.67 -18.18 11.95
CA ALA A 43 -23.56 -17.13 12.97
C ALA A 43 -22.62 -17.54 14.11
N HIS A 44 -22.60 -18.83 14.49
CA HIS A 44 -21.69 -19.34 15.51
C HIS A 44 -20.23 -19.27 15.07
N HIS A 45 -19.91 -19.71 13.85
CA HIS A 45 -18.56 -19.66 13.29
C HIS A 45 -18.06 -18.21 13.12
N ILE A 46 -18.91 -17.31 12.64
CA ILE A 46 -18.58 -15.88 12.53
C ILE A 46 -18.30 -15.26 13.91
N ARG A 47 -19.13 -15.58 14.93
CA ARG A 47 -18.91 -15.11 16.31
C ARG A 47 -17.58 -15.60 16.86
N ILE A 48 -17.25 -16.89 16.68
CA ILE A 48 -15.96 -17.46 17.11
C ILE A 48 -14.80 -16.71 16.45
N MET A 49 -14.87 -16.44 15.14
CA MET A 49 -13.84 -15.69 14.42
C MET A 49 -13.63 -14.29 15.04
N PHE A 50 -14.71 -13.57 15.32
CA PHE A 50 -14.64 -12.23 15.92
C PHE A 50 -14.11 -12.27 17.36
N TYR A 51 -14.48 -13.25 18.17
CA TYR A 51 -13.96 -13.38 19.54
C TYR A 51 -12.45 -13.68 19.56
N ILE A 52 -11.97 -14.56 18.68
CA ILE A 52 -10.54 -14.84 18.53
C ILE A 52 -9.79 -13.56 18.12
N SER A 53 -10.30 -12.84 17.12
CA SER A 53 -9.72 -11.58 16.67
C SER A 53 -9.68 -10.52 17.77
N ALA A 54 -10.75 -10.41 18.57
CA ALA A 54 -10.80 -9.48 19.70
C ALA A 54 -9.75 -9.83 20.77
N GLY A 55 -9.63 -11.11 21.13
CA GLY A 55 -8.64 -11.57 22.11
C GLY A 55 -7.20 -11.27 21.69
N VAL A 56 -6.86 -11.56 20.43
CA VAL A 56 -5.53 -11.24 19.87
C VAL A 56 -5.29 -9.73 19.87
N ALA A 57 -6.27 -8.92 19.44
CA ALA A 57 -6.15 -7.47 19.43
C ALA A 57 -5.96 -6.87 20.83
N THR A 58 -6.70 -7.35 21.84
CA THR A 58 -6.54 -6.90 23.23
C THR A 58 -5.17 -7.28 23.80
N LEU A 59 -4.67 -8.48 23.50
CA LEU A 59 -3.34 -8.90 23.92
C LEU A 59 -2.25 -8.01 23.33
N ILE A 60 -2.33 -7.73 22.01
CA ILE A 60 -1.40 -6.82 21.33
C ILE A 60 -1.48 -5.42 21.93
N PHE A 61 -2.68 -4.91 22.21
CA PHE A 61 -2.86 -3.59 22.83
C PHE A 61 -2.18 -3.50 24.20
N ILE A 62 -2.37 -4.50 25.07
CA ILE A 62 -1.71 -4.56 26.38
C ILE A 62 -0.18 -4.60 26.21
N LEU A 63 0.31 -5.39 25.24
CA LEU A 63 1.74 -5.51 24.98
C LEU A 63 2.35 -4.19 24.49
N VAL A 64 1.64 -3.45 23.63
CA VAL A 64 2.06 -2.11 23.18
C VAL A 64 2.11 -1.14 24.36
N VAL A 65 1.11 -1.12 25.24
CA VAL A 65 1.09 -0.24 26.42
C VAL A 65 2.25 -0.53 27.37
N ILE A 66 2.66 -1.80 27.52
CA ILE A 66 3.76 -2.19 28.42
C ILE A 66 5.13 -1.93 27.78
N VAL A 67 5.28 -2.17 26.47
CA VAL A 67 6.58 -2.19 25.78
C VAL A 67 6.95 -0.85 25.14
N PHE A 68 5.98 -0.12 24.56
CA PHE A 68 6.26 1.15 23.89
C PHE A 68 6.19 2.32 24.87
N GLN A 69 7.33 2.93 25.15
CA GLN A 69 7.41 4.19 25.89
C GLN A 69 7.00 5.37 24.99
N GLU A 70 6.18 6.28 25.54
CA GLU A 70 5.57 7.42 24.86
C GLU A 70 6.58 8.40 24.21
N LYS A 71 7.84 8.39 24.67
CA LYS A 71 8.97 9.11 24.06
C LYS A 71 10.25 8.26 24.12
N PRO A 72 10.70 7.66 23.01
CA PRO A 72 12.05 7.10 22.97
C PRO A 72 13.09 8.21 23.18
N GLU A 73 14.12 7.96 23.99
CA GLU A 73 15.19 8.94 24.28
C GLU A 73 15.91 9.38 22.99
N ILE A 74 16.05 8.47 22.03
CA ILE A 74 16.70 8.68 20.73
C ILE A 74 15.62 8.76 19.65
N PRO A 75 15.43 9.91 18.98
CA PRO A 75 14.45 10.03 17.91
C PRO A 75 14.91 9.20 16.70
N PRO A 76 14.07 8.28 16.16
CA PRO A 76 14.45 7.40 15.05
C PRO A 76 14.64 8.11 13.69
N THR A 77 14.16 9.34 13.53
CA THR A 77 14.20 10.06 12.23
C THR A 77 14.71 11.50 12.35
N GLN A 78 15.50 11.97 11.38
CA GLN A 78 15.98 13.36 11.28
C GLN A 78 14.83 14.39 11.31
N ALA A 79 13.68 14.06 10.73
CA ALA A 79 12.46 14.89 10.78
C ALA A 79 11.88 14.99 12.20
N GLN A 80 11.95 13.92 13.01
CA GLN A 80 11.55 13.96 14.42
C GLN A 80 12.58 14.71 15.27
N ALA A 81 13.87 14.67 14.92
CA ALA A 81 14.89 15.49 15.55
C ALA A 81 14.69 16.99 15.25
N GLN A 82 14.31 17.37 14.02
CA GLN A 82 13.95 18.75 13.68
C GLN A 82 12.65 19.20 14.37
N ALA A 83 11.61 18.36 14.40
CA ALA A 83 10.38 18.65 15.13
C ALA A 83 10.58 18.77 16.66
N ARG A 84 11.62 18.13 17.22
CA ARG A 84 12.00 18.25 18.64
C ARG A 84 12.84 19.49 18.94
N ASN A 85 13.50 20.08 17.93
CA ASN A 85 14.29 21.31 18.04
C ASN A 85 13.45 22.58 17.77
N LEU A 86 12.25 22.47 17.19
CA LEU A 86 11.29 23.57 17.11
C LEU A 86 10.50 23.67 18.43
N SER A 87 10.34 24.90 18.92
CA SER A 87 9.50 25.21 20.08
C SER A 87 8.08 24.63 19.91
N PRO A 88 7.44 24.08 20.96
CA PRO A 88 6.11 23.47 20.89
C PRO A 88 4.99 24.38 20.32
N ASP A 89 5.20 25.70 20.33
CA ASP A 89 4.24 26.69 19.82
C ASP A 89 4.31 26.94 18.30
N GLU A 90 5.35 26.46 17.58
CA GLU A 90 5.52 26.73 16.14
C GLU A 90 5.20 25.54 15.22
N TYR A 91 5.13 24.30 15.75
CA TYR A 91 4.78 23.11 14.95
C TYR A 91 3.27 22.86 14.95
N SER A 92 2.53 23.70 14.23
CA SER A 92 1.09 23.46 14.03
C SER A 92 0.90 22.25 13.11
N TYR A 93 0.52 21.10 13.70
CA TYR A 93 0.15 19.88 12.97
C TYR A 93 -0.92 20.16 11.89
N THR A 94 -1.89 21.03 12.21
CA THR A 94 -2.92 21.48 11.27
C THR A 94 -2.34 22.34 10.15
N ALA A 95 -1.38 23.23 10.42
CA ALA A 95 -0.69 23.98 9.38
C ALA A 95 0.19 23.08 8.49
N SER A 96 0.82 22.04 9.05
CA SER A 96 1.59 21.04 8.28
C SER A 96 0.69 20.24 7.35
N ILE A 97 -0.47 19.77 7.85
CA ILE A 97 -1.49 19.10 7.02
C ILE A 97 -2.00 20.04 5.92
N LEU A 98 -2.28 21.31 6.24
CA LEU A 98 -2.74 22.29 5.25
C LEU A 98 -1.68 22.54 4.17
N ARG A 99 -0.41 22.66 4.54
CA ARG A 99 0.72 22.81 3.60
C ARG A 99 0.88 21.58 2.69
N LEU A 100 0.74 20.38 3.25
CA LEU A 100 0.72 19.12 2.50
C LEU A 100 -0.44 19.07 1.50
N LEU A 101 -1.66 19.40 1.94
CA LEU A 101 -2.86 19.44 1.10
C LEU A 101 -2.78 20.52 0.01
N CYS A 102 -2.08 21.62 0.25
CA CYS A 102 -1.89 22.69 -0.74
C CYS A 102 -0.81 22.33 -1.79
N ASN A 103 0.00 21.29 -1.53
CA ASN A 103 1.04 20.83 -2.44
C ASN A 103 0.45 19.99 -3.59
N LYS A 104 0.16 20.64 -4.72
CA LYS A 104 -0.42 20.02 -5.93
C LYS A 104 0.21 18.67 -6.34
N PRO A 105 1.54 18.50 -6.47
CA PRO A 105 2.12 17.20 -6.85
C PRO A 105 1.88 16.11 -5.80
N PHE A 106 1.87 16.45 -4.51
CA PHE A 106 1.57 15.50 -3.44
C PHE A 106 0.10 15.09 -3.47
N MET A 107 -0.83 16.03 -3.63
CA MET A 107 -2.26 15.68 -3.76
C MET A 107 -2.54 14.78 -4.96
N LEU A 108 -1.84 15.01 -6.07
CA LEU A 108 -1.97 14.19 -7.27
C LEU A 108 -1.40 12.78 -7.05
N LEU A 109 -0.34 12.66 -6.26
CA LEU A 109 0.18 11.37 -5.77
C LEU A 109 -0.82 10.68 -4.82
N VAL A 110 -1.37 11.39 -3.84
CA VAL A 110 -2.35 10.86 -2.87
C VAL A 110 -3.55 10.26 -3.60
N VAL A 111 -4.12 11.00 -4.56
CA VAL A 111 -5.27 10.49 -5.34
C VAL A 111 -4.87 9.31 -6.22
N SER A 112 -3.77 9.39 -6.97
CA SER A 112 -3.34 8.29 -7.85
C SER A 112 -3.02 7.02 -7.04
N TYR A 113 -2.41 7.19 -5.86
CA TYR A 113 -2.12 6.12 -4.92
C TYR A 113 -3.40 5.50 -4.38
N GLY A 114 -4.33 6.34 -3.90
CA GLY A 114 -5.62 5.89 -3.41
C GLY A 114 -6.42 5.13 -4.46
N LEU A 115 -6.37 5.55 -5.73
CA LEU A 115 -7.00 4.84 -6.84
C LEU A 115 -6.42 3.42 -7.04
N ASN A 116 -5.08 3.29 -7.03
CA ASN A 116 -4.42 2.00 -7.24
C ASN A 116 -4.67 1.04 -6.07
N VAL A 117 -4.38 1.49 -4.85
CA VAL A 117 -4.54 0.69 -3.63
C VAL A 117 -6.00 0.38 -3.35
N GLY A 118 -6.91 1.34 -3.60
CA GLY A 118 -8.34 1.11 -3.51
C GLY A 118 -8.83 0.04 -4.49
N CYS A 119 -8.33 0.04 -5.73
CA CYS A 119 -8.64 -1.04 -6.69
C CYS A 119 -8.11 -2.38 -6.20
N PHE A 120 -6.88 -2.42 -5.68
CA PHE A 120 -6.30 -3.63 -5.10
C PHE A 120 -7.17 -4.18 -3.97
N TYR A 121 -7.63 -3.33 -3.04
CA TYR A 121 -8.54 -3.73 -1.96
C TYR A 121 -9.85 -4.27 -2.49
N ALA A 122 -10.48 -3.60 -3.47
CA ALA A 122 -11.73 -4.06 -4.05
C ALA A 122 -11.59 -5.43 -4.74
N VAL A 123 -10.51 -5.64 -5.52
CA VAL A 123 -10.19 -6.94 -6.13
C VAL A 123 -9.99 -7.99 -5.05
N SER A 124 -9.20 -7.69 -4.02
CA SER A 124 -8.89 -8.62 -2.93
C SER A 124 -10.16 -9.03 -2.19
N THR A 125 -11.01 -8.08 -1.80
CA THR A 125 -12.26 -8.34 -1.07
C THR A 125 -13.27 -9.11 -1.89
N LEU A 126 -13.44 -8.77 -3.17
CA LEU A 126 -14.41 -9.43 -4.06
C LEU A 126 -13.83 -10.67 -4.75
N LEU A 127 -12.57 -11.03 -4.49
CA LEU A 127 -11.89 -12.15 -5.15
C LEU A 127 -12.67 -13.45 -4.99
N ASN A 128 -13.02 -13.79 -3.76
CA ASN A 128 -13.75 -15.03 -3.46
C ASN A 128 -15.06 -15.08 -4.24
N ARG A 129 -15.78 -13.95 -4.26
CA ARG A 129 -17.03 -13.79 -5.00
C ARG A 129 -16.86 -13.99 -6.50
N MET A 130 -15.85 -13.35 -7.11
CA MET A 130 -15.56 -13.46 -8.55
C MET A 130 -15.19 -14.89 -8.97
N ILE A 131 -14.43 -15.60 -8.13
CA ILE A 131 -14.02 -16.98 -8.40
C ILE A 131 -15.20 -17.94 -8.26
N ILE A 132 -16.01 -17.84 -7.20
CA ILE A 132 -17.17 -18.72 -6.99
C ILE A 132 -18.21 -18.57 -8.11
N GLU A 133 -18.40 -17.35 -8.63
CA GLU A 133 -19.31 -17.10 -9.76
C GLU A 133 -18.89 -17.87 -11.03
N HIS A 134 -17.58 -18.06 -11.26
CA HIS A 134 -17.05 -18.74 -12.45
C HIS A 134 -16.73 -20.22 -12.20
N TYR A 135 -16.43 -20.60 -10.95
CA TYR A 135 -16.03 -21.94 -10.52
C TYR A 135 -16.80 -22.31 -9.24
N PRO A 136 -18.06 -22.77 -9.39
CA PRO A 136 -18.88 -23.12 -8.23
C PRO A 136 -18.27 -24.30 -7.45
N GLY A 137 -18.16 -24.17 -6.14
CA GLY A 137 -17.61 -25.20 -5.23
C GLY A 137 -16.10 -25.12 -4.97
N GLU A 138 -15.40 -24.17 -5.59
CA GLU A 138 -13.93 -24.04 -5.50
C GLU A 138 -13.47 -22.94 -4.51
N GLU A 139 -14.15 -22.81 -3.37
CA GLU A 139 -13.89 -21.77 -2.35
C GLU A 139 -12.45 -21.86 -1.78
N VAL A 140 -11.95 -23.08 -1.59
CA VAL A 140 -10.57 -23.32 -1.11
C VAL A 140 -9.54 -22.82 -2.14
N ASN A 141 -9.82 -23.02 -3.44
CA ASN A 141 -8.95 -22.54 -4.50
C ASN A 141 -9.03 -21.02 -4.64
N ALA A 142 -10.17 -20.39 -4.40
CA ALA A 142 -10.26 -18.93 -4.32
C ALA A 142 -9.38 -18.35 -3.20
N GLY A 143 -9.39 -18.96 -2.02
CA GLY A 143 -8.49 -18.61 -0.92
C GLY A 143 -7.00 -18.78 -1.28
N ARG A 144 -6.66 -19.86 -1.99
CA ARG A 144 -5.28 -20.10 -2.49
C ARG A 144 -4.84 -19.10 -3.56
N ILE A 145 -5.74 -18.65 -4.44
CA ILE A 145 -5.46 -17.58 -5.39
C ILE A 145 -5.17 -16.29 -4.63
N GLY A 146 -5.99 -15.95 -3.63
CA GLY A 146 -5.75 -14.79 -2.75
C GLY A 146 -4.39 -14.87 -2.05
N LEU A 147 -4.03 -16.04 -1.53
CA LEU A 147 -2.71 -16.27 -0.94
C LEU A 147 -1.58 -16.04 -1.96
N THR A 148 -1.76 -16.50 -3.21
CA THR A 148 -0.78 -16.32 -4.28
C THR A 148 -0.59 -14.84 -4.63
N ILE A 149 -1.69 -14.06 -4.67
CA ILE A 149 -1.65 -12.60 -4.87
C ILE A 149 -0.78 -11.95 -3.77
N VAL A 150 -0.99 -12.33 -2.51
CA VAL A 150 -0.26 -11.74 -1.38
C VAL A 150 1.23 -12.12 -1.40
N ILE A 151 1.56 -13.40 -1.62
CA ILE A 151 2.96 -13.85 -1.68
C ILE A 151 3.70 -13.20 -2.85
N ALA A 152 3.09 -13.18 -4.04
CA ALA A 152 3.66 -12.50 -5.19
C ALA A 152 3.81 -10.99 -4.91
N GLY A 153 2.83 -10.39 -4.24
CA GLY A 153 2.88 -8.99 -3.79
C GLY A 153 4.04 -8.68 -2.84
N MET A 154 4.37 -9.58 -1.92
CA MET A 154 5.55 -9.45 -1.04
C MET A 154 6.86 -9.42 -1.83
N VAL A 155 6.99 -10.32 -2.80
CA VAL A 155 8.18 -10.36 -3.66
C VAL A 155 8.25 -9.07 -4.48
N GLY A 156 7.10 -8.58 -4.96
CA GLY A 156 6.97 -7.32 -5.68
C GLY A 156 7.38 -6.10 -4.85
N SER A 157 6.94 -6.00 -3.61
CA SER A 157 7.31 -4.88 -2.72
C SER A 157 8.80 -4.85 -2.42
N LEU A 158 9.42 -6.01 -2.18
CA LEU A 158 10.86 -6.13 -1.95
C LEU A 158 11.67 -5.74 -3.20
N ILE A 159 11.33 -6.29 -4.36
CA ILE A 159 12.05 -6.01 -5.61
C ILE A 159 11.89 -4.54 -5.98
N CYS A 160 10.68 -3.98 -5.92
CA CYS A 160 10.44 -2.57 -6.20
C CYS A 160 11.16 -1.65 -5.21
N GLY A 161 11.21 -2.01 -3.92
CA GLY A 161 11.98 -1.27 -2.91
C GLY A 161 13.48 -1.23 -3.23
N ILE A 162 14.10 -2.40 -3.43
CA ILE A 162 15.53 -2.51 -3.76
C ILE A 162 15.85 -1.80 -5.09
N TRP A 163 14.98 -1.94 -6.09
CA TRP A 163 15.13 -1.29 -7.38
C TRP A 163 15.11 0.23 -7.23
N LEU A 164 14.21 0.76 -6.41
CA LEU A 164 14.07 2.18 -6.15
C LEU A 164 15.28 2.75 -5.40
N ASP A 165 15.82 2.02 -4.42
CA ASP A 165 17.03 2.41 -3.70
C ASP A 165 18.24 2.58 -4.64
N LYS A 166 18.35 1.72 -5.65
CA LYS A 166 19.45 1.79 -6.63
C LYS A 166 19.25 2.83 -7.72
N THR A 167 18.05 2.90 -8.28
CA THR A 167 17.78 3.76 -9.45
C THR A 167 17.45 5.19 -9.06
N LYS A 168 16.82 5.41 -7.90
CA LYS A 168 16.30 6.70 -7.43
C LYS A 168 15.40 7.42 -8.44
N THR A 169 14.87 6.70 -9.44
CA THR A 169 13.98 7.22 -10.49
C THR A 169 12.52 7.04 -10.11
N TYR A 170 12.10 7.67 -9.00
CA TYR A 170 10.76 7.50 -8.41
C TYR A 170 9.61 7.63 -9.42
N LYS A 171 9.56 8.74 -10.17
CA LYS A 171 8.46 8.97 -11.13
C LYS A 171 8.36 7.88 -12.20
N GLN A 172 9.48 7.50 -12.82
CA GLN A 172 9.47 6.56 -13.94
C GLN A 172 9.09 5.16 -13.48
N THR A 173 9.63 4.72 -12.34
CA THR A 173 9.31 3.42 -11.75
C THR A 173 7.84 3.36 -11.33
N THR A 174 7.33 4.39 -10.66
CA THR A 174 5.92 4.49 -10.26
C THR A 174 4.98 4.43 -11.46
N LEU A 175 5.29 5.16 -12.54
CA LEU A 175 4.48 5.15 -13.76
C LEU A 175 4.51 3.78 -14.45
N ALA A 176 5.70 3.17 -14.57
CA ALA A 176 5.85 1.84 -15.18
C ALA A 176 5.08 0.76 -14.40
N VAL A 177 5.20 0.74 -13.08
CA VAL A 177 4.49 -0.22 -12.21
C VAL A 177 2.97 0.00 -12.26
N TYR A 178 2.52 1.26 -12.35
CA TYR A 178 1.09 1.55 -12.54
C TYR A 178 0.58 1.01 -13.88
N LEU A 179 1.30 1.25 -14.99
CA LEU A 179 0.94 0.70 -16.31
C LEU A 179 0.90 -0.82 -16.31
N LEU A 180 1.89 -1.46 -15.68
CA LEU A 180 1.92 -2.91 -15.53
C LEU A 180 0.77 -3.44 -14.68
N SER A 181 0.34 -2.68 -13.66
CA SER A 181 -0.85 -3.02 -12.86
C SER A 181 -2.14 -2.93 -13.70
N LEU A 182 -2.27 -1.91 -14.56
CA LEU A 182 -3.40 -1.77 -15.49
C LEU A 182 -3.45 -2.96 -16.47
N ILE A 183 -2.31 -3.28 -17.08
CA ILE A 183 -2.21 -4.42 -18.01
C ILE A 183 -2.51 -5.72 -17.28
N GLY A 184 -1.96 -5.91 -16.07
CA GLY A 184 -2.24 -7.07 -15.23
C GLY A 184 -3.74 -7.20 -14.93
N MET A 185 -4.43 -6.10 -14.64
CA MET A 185 -5.86 -6.11 -14.35
C MET A 185 -6.70 -6.46 -15.59
N LEU A 186 -6.32 -5.94 -16.76
CA LEU A 186 -6.96 -6.30 -18.03
C LEU A 186 -6.78 -7.80 -18.33
N VAL A 187 -5.55 -8.30 -18.24
CA VAL A 187 -5.23 -9.71 -18.47
C VAL A 187 -6.00 -10.60 -17.47
N TYR A 188 -6.02 -10.24 -16.19
CA TYR A 188 -6.79 -10.95 -15.17
C TYR A 188 -8.28 -11.00 -15.51
N SER A 189 -8.86 -9.87 -15.94
CA SER A 189 -10.28 -9.80 -16.32
C SER A 189 -10.64 -10.69 -17.49
N PHE A 190 -9.79 -10.79 -18.51
CA PHE A 190 -10.03 -11.68 -19.66
C PHE A 190 -9.76 -13.14 -19.32
N THR A 191 -8.80 -13.39 -18.42
CA THR A 191 -8.39 -14.74 -18.04
C THR A 191 -9.43 -15.44 -17.18
N LEU A 192 -10.15 -14.71 -16.33
CA LEU A 192 -11.28 -15.24 -15.54
C LEU A 192 -12.30 -16.00 -16.39
N ASN A 193 -12.53 -15.56 -17.64
CA ASN A 193 -13.50 -16.18 -18.55
C ASN A 193 -12.99 -17.44 -19.28
N LEU A 194 -11.68 -17.74 -19.22
CA LEU A 194 -11.07 -18.84 -20.01
C LEU A 194 -11.27 -20.23 -19.39
N GLY A 195 -11.80 -20.34 -18.17
CA GLY A 195 -12.09 -21.64 -17.54
C GLY A 195 -10.87 -22.43 -17.03
N HIS A 196 -9.65 -21.90 -17.16
CA HIS A 196 -8.43 -22.55 -16.68
C HIS A 196 -7.91 -21.95 -15.38
N LEU A 197 -8.20 -22.61 -14.25
CA LEU A 197 -7.79 -22.20 -12.90
C LEU A 197 -6.29 -21.85 -12.80
N TRP A 198 -5.40 -22.66 -13.38
CA TRP A 198 -3.95 -22.41 -13.33
C TRP A 198 -3.54 -21.06 -13.94
N VAL A 199 -4.22 -20.62 -15.01
CA VAL A 199 -3.93 -19.34 -15.66
C VAL A 199 -4.41 -18.18 -14.77
N VAL A 200 -5.52 -18.38 -14.05
CA VAL A 200 -6.00 -17.41 -13.05
C VAL A 200 -4.98 -17.26 -11.90
N PHE A 201 -4.39 -18.37 -11.41
CA PHE A 201 -3.32 -18.31 -10.40
C PHE A 201 -2.13 -17.46 -10.86
N LEU A 202 -1.66 -17.68 -12.09
CA LEU A 202 -0.51 -16.95 -12.63
C LEU A 202 -0.83 -15.46 -12.82
N THR A 203 -1.96 -15.15 -13.43
CA THR A 203 -2.36 -13.77 -13.73
C THR A 203 -2.70 -12.96 -12.48
N ALA A 204 -3.35 -13.60 -11.49
CA ALA A 204 -3.58 -13.01 -10.17
C ALA A 204 -2.26 -12.75 -9.43
N GLY A 205 -1.31 -13.69 -9.48
CA GLY A 205 0.03 -13.48 -8.91
C GLY A 205 0.76 -12.30 -9.54
N VAL A 206 0.74 -12.18 -10.87
CA VAL A 206 1.34 -11.05 -11.59
C VAL A 206 0.65 -9.72 -11.23
N LEU A 207 -0.68 -9.71 -11.14
CA LEU A 207 -1.45 -8.54 -10.71
C LEU A 207 -1.05 -8.12 -9.27
N GLY A 208 -1.00 -9.08 -8.35
CA GLY A 208 -0.59 -8.86 -6.96
C GLY A 208 0.82 -8.32 -6.83
N PHE A 209 1.77 -8.86 -7.61
CA PHE A 209 3.15 -8.41 -7.66
C PHE A 209 3.26 -6.91 -7.95
N PHE A 210 2.59 -6.44 -9.01
CA PHE A 210 2.66 -5.03 -9.39
C PHE A 210 1.84 -4.10 -8.48
N MET A 211 0.62 -4.49 -8.12
CA MET A 211 -0.24 -3.67 -7.25
C MET A 211 0.31 -3.54 -5.83
N THR A 212 0.79 -4.63 -5.23
CA THR A 212 1.42 -4.56 -3.90
C THR A 212 2.80 -3.90 -3.98
N GLY A 213 3.55 -4.12 -5.06
CA GLY A 213 4.82 -3.45 -5.32
C GLY A 213 4.70 -1.92 -5.40
N TYR A 214 3.53 -1.40 -5.75
CA TYR A 214 3.25 0.03 -5.80
C TYR A 214 3.15 0.69 -4.41
N LEU A 215 2.77 -0.04 -3.35
CA LEU A 215 2.62 0.51 -1.99
C LEU A 215 3.92 1.17 -1.47
N PRO A 216 5.06 0.46 -1.39
CA PRO A 216 6.31 1.05 -0.89
C PRO A 216 6.80 2.19 -1.81
N LEU A 217 6.62 2.07 -3.14
CA LEU A 217 6.98 3.12 -4.09
C LEU A 217 6.21 4.42 -3.80
N GLY A 218 4.92 4.31 -3.47
CA GLY A 218 4.07 5.44 -3.12
C GLY A 218 4.51 6.16 -1.84
N PHE A 219 4.85 5.40 -0.79
CA PHE A 219 5.35 5.98 0.46
C PHE A 219 6.71 6.66 0.29
N GLU A 220 7.66 6.01 -0.37
CA GLU A 220 8.97 6.59 -0.66
C GLU A 220 8.87 7.85 -1.52
N PHE A 221 8.00 7.83 -2.54
CA PHE A 221 7.78 9.01 -3.38
C PHE A 221 7.06 10.13 -2.64
N ALA A 222 6.15 9.81 -1.71
CA ALA A 222 5.51 10.78 -0.85
C ALA A 222 6.55 11.49 0.03
N VAL A 223 7.39 10.73 0.75
CA VAL A 223 8.47 11.29 1.60
C VAL A 223 9.38 12.23 0.81
N GLU A 224 9.74 11.86 -0.42
CA GLU A 224 10.58 12.67 -1.31
C GLU A 224 9.91 13.99 -1.74
N LEU A 225 8.58 13.98 -1.97
CA LEU A 225 7.80 15.17 -2.35
C LEU A 225 7.45 16.09 -1.17
N THR A 226 7.33 15.53 0.03
CA THR A 226 6.88 16.23 1.23
C THR A 226 8.01 16.75 2.10
N TYR A 227 9.27 16.38 1.83
CA TYR A 227 10.42 16.88 2.59
C TYR A 227 10.42 18.42 2.70
N PRO A 228 10.62 19.02 3.92
CA PRO A 228 11.00 18.41 5.21
C PRO A 228 9.81 18.12 6.16
N GLU A 229 8.60 17.90 5.65
CA GLU A 229 7.42 17.59 6.48
C GLU A 229 7.47 16.17 7.07
N SER A 230 6.69 15.92 8.14
CA SER A 230 6.71 14.64 8.85
C SER A 230 6.27 13.47 7.95
N GLU A 231 7.06 12.38 7.97
CA GLU A 231 6.77 11.14 7.22
C GLU A 231 5.47 10.49 7.68
N GLY A 232 5.16 10.61 8.98
CA GLY A 232 3.93 10.06 9.59
C GLY A 232 2.67 10.73 9.05
N THR A 233 2.65 12.07 8.93
CA THR A 233 1.49 12.79 8.37
C THR A 233 1.24 12.42 6.92
N SER A 234 2.30 12.37 6.11
CA SER A 234 2.21 12.03 4.68
C SER A 234 1.70 10.61 4.47
N SER A 235 2.26 9.64 5.19
CA SER A 235 1.83 8.23 5.14
C SER A 235 0.39 8.04 5.64
N GLY A 236 -0.03 8.83 6.64
CA GLY A 236 -1.40 8.87 7.11
C GLY A 236 -2.39 9.35 6.04
N LEU A 237 -2.07 10.42 5.31
CA LEU A 237 -2.91 10.90 4.21
C LEU A 237 -3.02 9.89 3.06
N LEU A 238 -1.92 9.22 2.69
CA LEU A 238 -1.93 8.17 1.66
C LEU A 238 -2.84 7.01 2.06
N ASN A 239 -2.75 6.53 3.30
CA ASN A 239 -3.61 5.46 3.80
C ASN A 239 -5.07 5.88 3.91
N CYS A 240 -5.35 7.09 4.39
CA CYS A 240 -6.70 7.62 4.45
C CYS A 240 -7.35 7.63 3.05
N SER A 241 -6.61 8.12 2.05
CA SER A 241 -7.08 8.11 0.66
C SER A 241 -7.32 6.69 0.14
N ALA A 242 -6.39 5.76 0.38
CA ALA A 242 -6.54 4.36 -0.01
C ALA A 242 -7.79 3.70 0.59
N GLN A 243 -8.10 3.97 1.86
CA GLN A 243 -9.29 3.43 2.51
C GLN A 243 -10.59 4.04 1.96
N ILE A 244 -10.62 5.36 1.73
CA ILE A 244 -11.79 6.02 1.14
C ILE A 244 -12.10 5.44 -0.24
N PHE A 245 -11.10 5.37 -1.11
CA PHE A 245 -11.27 4.78 -2.45
C PHE A 245 -11.57 3.28 -2.40
N GLY A 246 -10.94 2.54 -1.48
CA GLY A 246 -11.21 1.12 -1.26
C GLY A 246 -12.68 0.85 -0.92
N ILE A 247 -13.26 1.62 0.00
CA ILE A 247 -14.69 1.50 0.35
C ILE A 247 -15.57 1.79 -0.86
N ILE A 248 -15.31 2.91 -1.56
CA ILE A 248 -16.10 3.32 -2.73
C ILE A 248 -16.05 2.26 -3.82
N PHE A 249 -14.86 1.75 -4.15
CA PHE A 249 -14.68 0.76 -5.21
C PHE A 249 -15.22 -0.61 -4.83
N THR A 250 -15.03 -1.06 -3.59
CA THR A 250 -15.59 -2.34 -3.13
C THR A 250 -17.11 -2.35 -3.23
N ILE A 251 -17.78 -1.29 -2.76
CA ILE A 251 -19.25 -1.20 -2.83
C ILE A 251 -19.73 -1.06 -4.28
N SER A 252 -19.09 -0.20 -5.07
CA SER A 252 -19.48 0.06 -6.45
C SER A 252 -19.28 -1.17 -7.34
N GLN A 253 -18.10 -1.79 -7.25
CA GLN A 253 -17.78 -3.02 -7.97
C GLN A 253 -18.72 -4.14 -7.53
N GLY A 254 -18.97 -4.32 -6.22
CA GLY A 254 -19.92 -5.32 -5.72
C GLY A 254 -21.29 -5.22 -6.39
N LYS A 255 -21.86 -4.00 -6.43
CA LYS A 255 -23.16 -3.75 -7.09
C LYS A 255 -23.14 -3.94 -8.61
N ILE A 256 -22.00 -3.67 -9.27
CA ILE A 256 -21.85 -3.87 -10.70
C ILE A 256 -21.78 -5.37 -11.02
N ILE A 257 -21.02 -6.13 -10.22
CA ILE A 257 -20.93 -7.59 -10.34
C ILE A 257 -22.32 -8.22 -10.21
N ASP A 258 -23.11 -7.78 -9.21
CA ASP A 258 -24.48 -8.25 -8.99
C ASP A 258 -25.41 -8.12 -10.20
N LYS A 259 -25.27 -7.05 -10.99
CA LYS A 259 -26.20 -6.73 -12.09
C LYS A 259 -25.67 -7.07 -13.48
N TRP A 260 -24.36 -6.97 -13.69
CA TRP A 260 -23.71 -7.02 -15.02
C TRP A 260 -22.58 -8.07 -15.08
N GLY A 261 -22.35 -8.81 -13.99
CA GLY A 261 -21.33 -9.85 -13.89
C GLY A 261 -19.93 -9.33 -13.57
N THR A 262 -19.03 -10.27 -13.25
CA THR A 262 -17.64 -10.00 -12.85
C THR A 262 -16.86 -9.15 -13.88
N LEU A 263 -17.03 -9.39 -15.17
CA LEU A 263 -16.27 -8.69 -16.22
C LEU A 263 -16.57 -7.18 -16.24
N ALA A 264 -17.84 -6.78 -16.05
CA ALA A 264 -18.21 -5.36 -15.97
C ALA A 264 -17.59 -4.69 -14.73
N GLY A 265 -17.54 -5.40 -13.60
CA GLY A 265 -16.89 -4.93 -12.37
C GLY A 265 -15.39 -4.71 -12.55
N ASN A 266 -14.71 -5.62 -13.27
CA ASN A 266 -13.28 -5.50 -13.55
C ASN A 266 -12.97 -4.39 -14.57
N ILE A 267 -13.81 -4.20 -15.59
CA ILE A 267 -13.69 -3.06 -16.52
C ILE A 267 -13.83 -1.73 -15.77
N PHE A 268 -14.78 -1.63 -14.84
CA PHE A 268 -14.93 -0.46 -13.98
C PHE A 268 -13.62 -0.11 -13.26
N LEU A 269 -12.95 -1.09 -12.64
CA LEU A 269 -11.66 -0.88 -12.00
C LEU A 269 -10.56 -0.51 -13.01
N CYS A 270 -10.55 -1.11 -14.21
CA CYS A 270 -9.59 -0.77 -15.26
C CYS A 270 -9.69 0.69 -15.69
N ILE A 271 -10.91 1.25 -15.78
CA ILE A 271 -11.12 2.67 -16.11
C ILE A 271 -10.51 3.57 -15.03
N PHE A 272 -10.74 3.27 -13.75
CA PHE A 272 -10.17 4.05 -12.65
C PHE A 272 -8.65 3.92 -12.55
N LEU A 273 -8.09 2.75 -12.83
CA LEU A 273 -6.65 2.55 -12.95
C LEU A 273 -6.06 3.34 -14.14
N LEU A 274 -6.78 3.43 -15.26
CA LEU A 274 -6.33 4.23 -16.41
C LEU A 274 -6.32 5.72 -16.06
N ILE A 275 -7.36 6.21 -15.38
CA ILE A 275 -7.41 7.59 -14.85
C ILE A 275 -6.22 7.83 -13.91
N GLY A 276 -5.98 6.92 -12.96
CA GLY A 276 -4.86 7.01 -12.03
C GLY A 276 -3.49 6.97 -12.72
N THR A 277 -3.35 6.23 -13.81
CA THR A 277 -2.13 6.19 -14.62
C THR A 277 -1.88 7.53 -15.31
N VAL A 278 -2.92 8.10 -15.93
CA VAL A 278 -2.84 9.42 -16.58
C VAL A 278 -2.48 10.49 -15.55
N MET A 279 -3.13 10.47 -14.39
CA MET A 279 -2.81 11.36 -13.27
C MET A 279 -1.35 11.20 -12.84
N THR A 280 -0.87 9.96 -12.65
CA THR A 280 0.53 9.68 -12.30
C THR A 280 1.51 10.27 -13.32
N GLY A 281 1.18 10.26 -14.61
CA GLY A 281 1.96 10.89 -15.67
C GLY A 281 2.13 12.41 -15.50
N PHE A 282 1.06 13.09 -15.05
CA PHE A 282 1.04 14.54 -14.81
C PHE A 282 1.74 14.98 -13.52
N ILE A 283 2.15 14.06 -12.65
CA ILE A 283 2.92 14.40 -11.46
C ILE A 283 4.26 15.02 -11.89
N LYS A 284 4.48 16.30 -11.57
CA LYS A 284 5.80 16.92 -11.76
C LYS A 284 6.80 16.26 -10.80
N SER A 285 7.88 15.72 -11.36
CA SER A 285 9.01 15.17 -10.62
C SER A 285 9.88 16.28 -10.05
N ASP A 286 9.34 17.07 -9.14
CA ASP A 286 10.14 17.97 -8.32
C ASP A 286 10.65 17.20 -7.10
N LEU A 287 11.81 16.54 -7.27
CA LEU A 287 12.50 15.77 -6.22
C LEU A 287 13.13 16.76 -5.22
N ARG A 288 12.36 17.18 -4.21
CA ARG A 288 12.77 18.22 -3.25
C ARG A 288 13.90 17.76 -2.32
N ARG A 289 13.88 16.50 -1.88
CA ARG A 289 14.94 15.96 -1.00
C ARG A 289 16.27 15.77 -1.74
N GLN A 290 16.27 15.31 -2.99
CA GLN A 290 17.49 15.31 -3.82
C GLN A 290 18.04 16.72 -4.05
N LYS A 291 17.18 17.71 -4.35
CA LYS A 291 17.61 19.11 -4.49
C LYS A 291 18.20 19.68 -3.20
N ALA A 292 17.60 19.36 -2.05
CA ALA A 292 18.10 19.79 -0.74
C ALA A 292 19.47 19.15 -0.40
N ASN A 293 19.66 17.86 -0.68
CA ASN A 293 20.94 17.18 -0.48
C ASN A 293 22.04 17.73 -1.40
N LEU A 294 21.71 18.01 -2.67
CA LEU A 294 22.65 18.67 -3.59
C LEU A 294 23.04 20.07 -3.08
N GLN A 295 22.09 20.84 -2.56
CA GLN A 295 22.37 22.17 -2.02
C GLN A 295 23.22 22.12 -0.75
N ALA A 296 22.99 21.14 0.13
CA ALA A 296 23.82 20.93 1.32
C ALA A 296 25.27 20.52 0.95
N GLU A 297 25.44 19.67 -0.06
CA GLU A 297 26.75 19.25 -0.57
C GLU A 297 27.50 20.41 -1.27
N VAL A 298 26.79 21.28 -2.00
CA VAL A 298 27.36 22.52 -2.56
C VAL A 298 27.74 23.51 -1.45
N GLN A 299 26.98 23.58 -0.36
CA GLN A 299 27.32 24.41 0.81
C GLN A 299 28.54 23.89 1.56
N THR A 300 28.67 22.58 1.78
CA THR A 300 29.86 22.02 2.44
C THR A 300 31.12 22.16 1.58
N VAL A 301 31.02 21.99 0.26
CA VAL A 301 32.15 22.22 -0.66
C VAL A 301 32.54 23.70 -0.70
N SER A 302 31.58 24.63 -0.75
CA SER A 302 31.90 26.07 -0.77
C SER A 302 32.53 26.55 0.55
N VAL A 303 32.07 26.05 1.70
CA VAL A 303 32.69 26.32 3.01
C VAL A 303 34.11 25.73 3.07
N SER A 304 34.30 24.48 2.64
CA SER A 304 35.64 23.85 2.62
C SER A 304 36.64 24.60 1.72
N THR A 305 36.18 25.12 0.58
CA THR A 305 37.01 25.90 -0.36
C THR A 305 37.38 27.26 0.22
N SER A 306 36.48 27.90 0.98
CA SER A 306 36.77 29.17 1.67
C SER A 306 37.76 29.03 2.82
N VAL A 307 37.76 27.90 3.53
CA VAL A 307 38.68 27.62 4.65
C VAL A 307 40.08 27.24 4.16
N CYS A 308 40.21 26.65 2.96
CA CYS A 308 41.52 26.31 2.39
C CYS A 308 42.21 27.49 1.67
N ALA A 309 41.49 28.61 1.45
CA ALA A 309 41.99 29.80 0.77
C ALA A 309 42.49 30.91 1.72
N THR A 310 42.41 30.69 3.04
CA THR A 310 42.97 31.53 4.12
C THR A 310 44.15 30.84 4.78
#